data_AF-A0A3L9M9U0-F1
#
_entry.id   AF-A0A3L9M9U0-F1
#
_cell.length_a   1.000
_cell.length_b   1.000
_cell.length_c   1.000
_cell.angle_alpha   90.00
_cell.angle_beta   90.00
_cell.angle_gamma   90.00
#
_symmetry.space_group_name_H-M   'P 1'
#
loop_
_entity.id
_entity.type
_entity.pdbx_description
1 polymer ?
#
loop_
_entity_poly.entity_id
_entity_poly.type
_entity_poly.pdbx_seq_one_letter_code
_entity_poly.pdbx_strand_id
1 'polypeptide(L)'
;MKKLVLALGVVLSLTSCASTGTVGTITKVAEISTAISEITGLLGGLNLTSAQTSVVSSALKSYISNYNTVDTSKEGYQTLLEGYKTKALAEIKTGVGESKYGEVISTLKEATGKAKNTTVSDATLAVISSLVK
;
A
#
# COMPACT_ATOMS: atom_id res chain seq x y z
N MET A 1 27.38 60.90 6.31
CA MET A 1 27.08 61.04 7.75
C MET A 1 25.89 60.15 8.09
N LYS A 2 26.04 59.27 9.10
CA LYS A 2 24.97 58.68 9.93
C LYS A 2 24.05 57.67 9.20
N LYS A 3 23.80 56.44 9.65
CA LYS A 3 24.13 55.69 10.88
C LYS A 3 23.94 54.20 10.57
N LEU A 4 24.84 53.39 11.12
CA LEU A 4 24.62 51.99 11.45
C LEU A 4 23.32 51.83 12.25
N VAL A 5 22.51 50.82 11.93
CA VAL A 5 21.65 50.16 12.93
C VAL A 5 21.83 48.65 12.77
N LEU A 6 22.57 48.08 13.72
CA LEU A 6 22.54 46.68 14.08
C LEU A 6 21.27 46.41 14.89
N ALA A 7 20.50 45.39 14.53
CA ALA A 7 19.61 44.63 15.41
C ALA A 7 19.54 43.21 14.81
N LEU A 8 20.41 42.29 15.22
CA LEU A 8 20.29 41.47 16.42
C LEU A 8 19.01 40.63 16.44
N GLY A 9 19.19 39.32 16.19
CA GLY A 9 18.42 38.28 16.86
C GLY A 9 17.15 37.81 16.17
N VAL A 10 17.28 36.92 15.19
CA VAL A 10 16.40 35.73 15.13
C VAL A 10 17.27 34.54 14.72
N VAL A 11 17.84 33.87 15.72
CA VAL A 11 18.16 32.45 15.63
C VAL A 11 16.81 31.73 15.66
N LEU A 12 16.21 31.52 14.49
CA LEU A 12 15.28 30.41 14.35
C LEU A 12 16.13 29.21 14.00
N SER A 13 16.61 28.55 15.05
CA SER A 13 16.83 27.12 15.04
C SER A 13 15.56 26.47 14.49
N LEU A 14 15.53 26.23 13.17
CA LEU A 14 14.68 25.21 12.60
C LEU A 14 15.20 23.89 13.15
N THR A 15 14.68 23.60 14.35
CA THR A 15 14.66 22.32 15.00
C THR A 15 14.53 21.27 13.92
N SER A 16 15.61 20.53 13.74
CA SER A 16 15.60 19.19 13.15
C SER A 16 14.71 18.31 14.03
N CYS A 17 13.40 18.53 13.95
CA CYS A 17 12.43 17.63 14.54
C CYS A 17 12.24 16.53 13.52
N ALA A 18 13.08 15.51 13.68
CA ALA A 18 12.86 14.15 13.26
C ALA A 18 11.75 14.01 12.21
N SER A 19 12.14 13.94 10.94
CA SER A 19 11.47 13.01 10.05
C SER A 19 11.74 11.61 10.61
N THR A 20 11.02 11.23 11.67
CA THR A 20 10.58 9.86 11.80
C THR A 20 9.82 9.62 10.52
N GLY A 21 10.54 9.10 9.52
CA GLY A 21 9.95 8.65 8.29
C GLY A 21 8.76 7.82 8.71
N THR A 22 7.59 8.30 8.34
CA THR A 22 6.33 7.61 8.54
C THR A 22 6.52 6.29 7.80
N VAL A 23 6.99 5.26 8.50
CA VAL A 23 6.95 3.88 8.05
C VAL A 23 5.48 3.69 7.76
N GLY A 24 5.17 3.53 6.47
CA GLY A 24 3.86 3.66 5.87
C GLY A 24 2.79 3.13 6.80
N THR A 25 2.18 4.03 7.57
CA THR A 25 0.95 3.73 8.26
C THR A 25 -0.01 3.63 7.10
N ILE A 26 -0.33 2.40 6.69
CA ILE A 26 -1.59 2.14 6.01
C ILE A 26 -2.62 2.63 7.02
N THR A 27 -2.92 3.93 6.98
CA THR A 27 -3.88 4.59 7.84
C THR A 27 -5.14 3.79 7.58
N LYS A 28 -5.47 2.91 8.56
CA LYS A 28 -6.52 1.88 8.53
C LYS A 28 -7.29 1.98 7.23
N VAL A 29 -7.10 1.08 6.25
CA VAL A 29 -7.82 1.15 4.96
C VAL A 29 -9.30 1.29 5.28
N ALA A 30 -9.80 2.53 5.34
CA ALA A 30 -11.11 2.82 5.90
C ALA A 30 -12.20 2.32 4.94
N GLU A 31 -11.77 1.97 3.74
CA GLU A 31 -12.60 1.50 2.66
C GLU A 31 -11.96 0.25 2.05
N ILE A 32 -11.92 -0.85 2.82
CA ILE A 32 -11.54 -2.18 2.32
C ILE A 32 -12.26 -2.47 0.98
N SER A 33 -13.54 -2.11 0.90
CA SER A 33 -14.36 -2.23 -0.31
C SER A 33 -13.84 -1.39 -1.47
N THR A 34 -13.45 -0.13 -1.24
CA THR A 34 -12.88 0.74 -2.29
C THR A 34 -11.56 0.17 -2.78
N ALA A 35 -10.67 -0.25 -1.88
CA ALA A 35 -9.38 -0.82 -2.28
C ALA A 35 -9.53 -2.10 -3.10
N ILE A 36 -10.44 -2.99 -2.71
CA ILE A 36 -10.75 -4.19 -3.49
C ILE A 36 -11.36 -3.82 -4.85
N SER A 37 -12.28 -2.86 -4.88
CA SER A 37 -12.92 -2.41 -6.13
C SER A 37 -11.91 -1.80 -7.11
N GLU A 38 -11.00 -0.96 -6.63
CA GLU A 38 -9.95 -0.36 -7.44
C GLU A 38 -8.95 -1.41 -7.93
N ILE A 39 -8.53 -2.35 -7.08
CA ILE A 39 -7.63 -3.44 -7.48
C ILE A 39 -8.29 -4.33 -8.52
N THR A 40 -9.53 -4.75 -8.31
CA THR A 40 -10.26 -5.57 -9.28
C THR A 40 -10.51 -4.84 -10.59
N GLY A 41 -10.70 -3.51 -10.55
CA GLY A 41 -10.73 -2.64 -11.71
C GLY A 41 -9.42 -2.66 -12.52
N LEU A 42 -8.26 -2.60 -11.85
CA LEU A 42 -6.96 -2.74 -12.51
C LEU A 42 -6.82 -4.09 -13.23
N LEU A 43 -7.36 -5.15 -12.64
CA LEU A 43 -7.30 -6.51 -13.20
C LEU A 43 -8.36 -6.76 -14.27
N GLY A 44 -9.26 -5.80 -14.54
CA GLY A 44 -10.32 -5.94 -15.55
C GLY A 44 -9.81 -6.25 -16.95
N GLY A 45 -8.60 -5.80 -17.30
CA GLY A 45 -7.94 -6.10 -18.58
C GLY A 45 -7.43 -7.54 -18.73
N LEU A 46 -7.41 -8.34 -17.65
CA LEU A 46 -6.86 -9.70 -17.65
C LEU A 46 -7.88 -10.78 -18.01
N ASN A 47 -9.14 -10.40 -18.26
CA ASN A 47 -10.25 -11.31 -18.59
C ASN A 47 -10.41 -12.45 -17.55
N LEU A 48 -10.27 -12.13 -16.26
CA LEU A 48 -10.54 -13.07 -15.18
C LEU A 48 -12.01 -13.46 -15.18
N THR A 49 -12.29 -14.75 -14.98
CA THR A 49 -13.66 -15.22 -14.75
C THR A 49 -14.20 -14.68 -13.42
N SER A 50 -15.53 -14.65 -13.27
CA SER A 50 -16.16 -14.21 -12.01
C SER A 50 -15.67 -14.99 -10.78
N ALA A 51 -15.37 -16.29 -10.95
CA ALA A 51 -14.81 -17.11 -9.89
C ALA A 51 -13.39 -16.66 -9.50
N GLN A 52 -12.51 -16.44 -10.49
CA GLN A 52 -11.15 -15.96 -10.26
C GLN A 52 -11.15 -14.57 -9.62
N THR A 53 -11.98 -13.65 -10.12
CA THR A 53 -12.14 -12.30 -9.54
C THR A 53 -12.64 -12.36 -8.09
N SER A 54 -13.56 -13.27 -7.78
CA SER A 54 -14.06 -13.47 -6.41
C SER A 54 -12.96 -13.99 -5.47
N VAL A 55 -12.12 -14.92 -5.94
CA VAL A 55 -10.97 -15.42 -5.14
C VAL A 55 -9.97 -14.30 -4.88
N VAL A 56 -9.59 -13.53 -5.91
CA VAL A 56 -8.69 -12.37 -5.74
C VAL A 56 -9.27 -11.37 -4.72
N SER A 57 -10.55 -11.03 -4.88
CA SER A 57 -11.23 -10.11 -3.96
C SER A 57 -11.23 -10.61 -2.51
N SER A 58 -11.45 -11.92 -2.32
CA SER A 58 -11.49 -12.56 -1.00
C SER A 58 -10.10 -12.62 -0.35
N ALA A 59 -9.06 -12.93 -1.12
CA ALA A 59 -7.68 -12.94 -0.65
C ALA A 59 -7.23 -11.53 -0.24
N LEU A 60 -7.54 -10.51 -1.06
CA LEU A 60 -7.27 -9.10 -0.75
C LEU A 60 -8.02 -8.64 0.50
N LYS A 61 -9.31 -8.96 0.62
CA LYS A 61 -10.10 -8.64 1.81
C LYS A 61 -9.45 -9.20 3.08
N SER A 62 -9.05 -10.47 3.04
CA SER A 62 -8.40 -11.14 4.16
C SER A 62 -7.05 -10.51 4.49
N TYR A 63 -6.23 -10.22 3.49
CA TYR A 63 -4.96 -9.54 3.65
C TYR A 63 -5.10 -8.17 4.32
N ILE A 64 -5.97 -7.31 3.78
CA ILE A 64 -6.21 -5.96 4.29
C ILE A 64 -6.78 -6.01 5.71
N SER A 65 -7.72 -6.92 5.96
CA SER A 65 -8.29 -7.12 7.29
C SER A 65 -7.21 -7.51 8.30
N ASN A 66 -6.38 -8.50 7.98
CA ASN A 66 -5.30 -8.95 8.85
C ASN A 66 -4.27 -7.84 9.08
N TYR A 67 -3.86 -7.13 8.02
CA TYR A 67 -2.94 -5.99 8.09
C TYR A 67 -3.47 -4.92 9.07
N ASN A 68 -4.75 -4.54 8.96
CA ASN A 68 -5.38 -3.53 9.81
C ASN A 68 -5.48 -3.94 11.28
N THR A 69 -5.40 -5.24 11.59
CA THR A 69 -5.44 -5.77 12.97
C THR A 69 -4.06 -5.95 13.60
N VAL A 70 -2.97 -5.80 12.83
CA VAL A 70 -1.62 -5.95 13.37
C VAL A 70 -1.28 -4.78 14.27
N ASP A 71 -0.88 -5.09 15.50
CA ASP A 71 -0.25 -4.15 16.40
C ASP A 71 1.23 -3.97 16.01
N THR A 72 1.52 -2.87 15.33
CA THR A 72 2.87 -2.55 14.85
C THR A 72 3.84 -2.14 15.96
N SER A 73 3.36 -2.04 17.21
CA SER A 73 4.23 -1.82 18.38
C SER A 73 4.82 -3.11 18.95
N LYS A 74 4.31 -4.28 18.52
CA LYS A 74 4.78 -5.59 18.97
C LYS A 74 6.00 -6.04 18.18
N GLU A 75 6.99 -6.62 18.86
CA GLU A 75 8.07 -7.32 18.18
C GLU A 75 7.52 -8.44 17.29
N GLY A 76 8.14 -8.65 16.13
CA GLY A 76 7.71 -9.66 15.17
C GLY A 76 6.52 -9.28 14.29
N TYR A 77 5.98 -8.05 14.39
CA TYR A 77 4.88 -7.61 13.53
C TYR A 77 5.19 -7.73 12.04
N GLN A 78 6.45 -7.51 11.64
CA GLN A 78 6.89 -7.64 10.24
C GLN A 78 6.76 -9.07 9.73
N THR A 79 7.11 -10.06 10.56
CA THR A 79 6.96 -11.48 10.23
C THR A 79 5.49 -11.85 10.06
N LEU A 80 4.60 -11.30 10.91
CA LEU A 80 3.15 -11.49 10.75
C LEU A 80 2.63 -10.90 9.43
N LEU A 81 3.03 -9.68 9.11
CA LEU A 81 2.65 -9.01 7.87
C LEU A 81 3.14 -9.78 6.63
N GLU A 82 4.38 -10.28 6.65
CA GLU A 82 4.93 -11.09 5.57
C GLU A 82 4.20 -12.44 5.44
N GLY A 83 3.79 -13.04 6.57
CA GLY A 83 2.95 -14.24 6.58
C GLY A 83 1.59 -14.01 5.91
N TYR A 84 0.93 -12.88 6.21
CA TYR A 84 -0.33 -12.52 5.56
C TYR A 84 -0.17 -12.24 4.07
N LYS A 85 0.91 -11.56 3.68
CA LYS A 85 1.26 -11.33 2.27
C LYS A 85 1.45 -12.64 1.53
N THR A 86 2.29 -13.53 2.08
CA THR A 86 2.57 -14.85 1.50
C THR A 86 1.30 -15.67 1.31
N LYS A 87 0.43 -15.69 2.34
CA LYS A 87 -0.87 -16.38 2.27
C LYS A 87 -1.76 -15.81 1.16
N ALA A 88 -1.90 -14.49 1.10
CA ALA A 88 -2.73 -13.84 0.09
C ALA A 88 -2.21 -14.09 -1.34
N LEU A 89 -0.90 -14.00 -1.56
CA LEU A 89 -0.29 -14.29 -2.86
C LEU A 89 -0.48 -15.76 -3.27
N ALA A 90 -0.38 -16.69 -2.32
CA ALA A 90 -0.63 -18.11 -2.58
C ALA A 90 -2.10 -18.36 -2.96
N GLU A 91 -3.05 -17.79 -2.22
CA GLU A 91 -4.48 -17.87 -2.53
C GLU A 91 -4.80 -17.28 -3.92
N ILE A 92 -4.21 -16.12 -4.24
CA ILE A 92 -4.33 -15.51 -5.57
C ILE A 92 -3.76 -16.44 -6.64
N LYS A 93 -2.54 -16.97 -6.47
CA LYS A 93 -1.90 -17.87 -7.43
C LYS A 93 -2.76 -19.11 -7.71
N THR A 94 -3.23 -19.77 -6.67
CA THR A 94 -4.09 -20.95 -6.81
C THR A 94 -5.44 -20.59 -7.44
N GLY A 95 -6.02 -19.45 -7.07
CA GLY A 95 -7.33 -19.01 -7.54
C GLY A 95 -7.36 -18.60 -9.02
N VAL A 96 -6.38 -17.81 -9.46
CA VAL A 96 -6.31 -17.32 -10.85
C VAL A 96 -5.64 -18.31 -11.79
N GLY A 97 -4.85 -19.24 -11.26
CA GLY A 97 -4.04 -20.19 -12.02
C GLY A 97 -2.69 -19.61 -12.46
N GLU A 98 -1.72 -20.48 -12.72
CA GLU A 98 -0.34 -20.06 -13.01
C GLU A 98 -0.21 -19.19 -14.26
N SER A 99 -1.04 -19.46 -15.28
CA SER A 99 -1.04 -18.70 -16.54
C SER A 99 -1.41 -17.23 -16.35
N LYS A 100 -2.27 -16.91 -15.37
CA LYS A 100 -2.73 -15.55 -15.08
C LYS A 100 -2.04 -14.90 -13.90
N TYR A 101 -1.43 -15.69 -13.01
CA TYR A 101 -0.75 -15.16 -11.84
C TYR A 101 0.36 -14.16 -12.20
N GLY A 102 1.18 -14.47 -13.20
CA GLY A 102 2.24 -13.58 -13.67
C GLY A 102 1.69 -12.23 -14.15
N GLU A 103 0.63 -12.25 -14.96
CA GLU A 103 -0.06 -11.05 -15.45
C GLU A 103 -0.64 -10.23 -14.29
N VAL A 104 -1.32 -10.88 -13.34
CA VAL A 104 -1.88 -10.23 -12.13
C VAL A 104 -0.79 -9.50 -11.36
N ILE A 105 0.33 -10.15 -11.06
CA ILE A 105 1.42 -9.54 -10.31
C ILE A 105 2.08 -8.40 -11.10
N SER A 106 2.23 -8.54 -12.42
CA SER A 106 2.77 -7.45 -13.27
C SER A 106 1.88 -6.22 -13.22
N THR A 107 0.57 -6.38 -13.45
CA THR A 107 -0.41 -5.28 -13.41
C THR A 107 -0.41 -4.58 -12.06
N LEU A 108 -0.36 -5.33 -10.96
CA LEU A 108 -0.28 -4.75 -9.62
C LEU A 108 1.04 -3.98 -9.41
N LYS A 109 2.18 -4.51 -9.85
CA LYS A 109 3.47 -3.81 -9.75
C LYS A 109 3.48 -2.53 -10.58
N GLU A 110 2.98 -2.58 -11.81
CA GLU A 110 2.85 -1.43 -12.71
C GLU A 110 1.98 -0.33 -12.10
N ALA A 111 0.88 -0.68 -11.42
CA ALA A 111 0.03 0.29 -10.73
C ALA A 111 0.77 1.08 -9.63
N THR A 112 1.84 0.51 -9.06
CA THR A 112 2.68 1.19 -8.05
C THR A 112 3.87 1.96 -8.66
N GLY A 113 4.06 1.90 -9.97
CA GLY A 113 5.20 2.49 -10.68
C GLY A 113 5.02 3.97 -11.01
N LYS A 114 5.75 4.84 -10.29
CA LYS A 114 6.19 6.25 -10.51
C LYS A 114 5.31 7.32 -11.19
N ALA A 115 4.29 7.01 -11.98
CA ALA A 115 3.22 7.95 -12.26
C ALA A 115 2.14 7.70 -11.21
N LYS A 116 1.71 8.72 -10.46
CA LYS A 116 0.48 8.60 -9.66
C LYS A 116 -0.60 8.13 -10.63
N ASN A 117 -1.02 6.88 -10.51
CA ASN A 117 -2.25 6.44 -11.14
C ASN A 117 -3.35 7.21 -10.42
N THR A 118 -3.71 8.38 -10.93
CA THR A 118 -4.68 9.30 -10.32
C THR A 118 -6.09 8.70 -10.25
N THR A 119 -6.28 7.55 -10.89
CA THR A 119 -7.51 6.74 -10.87
C THR A 119 -7.61 5.83 -9.65
N VAL A 120 -6.51 5.62 -8.91
CA VAL A 120 -6.43 4.71 -7.78
C VAL A 120 -6.06 5.50 -6.53
N SER A 121 -6.77 5.27 -5.43
CA SER A 121 -6.51 5.98 -4.18
C SER A 121 -5.13 5.66 -3.61
N ASP A 122 -4.53 6.62 -2.88
CA ASP A 122 -3.25 6.43 -2.22
C ASP A 122 -3.29 5.23 -1.23
N ALA A 123 -4.45 4.97 -0.62
CA ALA A 123 -4.68 3.82 0.27
C ALA A 123 -4.58 2.50 -0.50
N THR A 124 -5.18 2.41 -1.69
CA THR A 124 -5.06 1.23 -2.54
C THR A 124 -3.63 1.03 -3.04
N LEU A 125 -2.94 2.10 -3.45
CA LEU A 125 -1.53 2.01 -3.83
C LEU A 125 -0.64 1.52 -2.68
N ALA A 126 -0.97 1.86 -1.43
CA ALA A 126 -0.30 1.35 -0.25
C ALA A 126 -0.54 -0.15 -0.06
N VAL A 127 -1.79 -0.62 -0.19
CA VAL A 127 -2.14 -2.06 -0.14
C VAL A 127 -1.42 -2.84 -1.24
N ILE A 128 -1.44 -2.33 -2.47
CA ILE A 128 -0.77 -2.99 -3.60
C ILE A 128 0.74 -3.03 -3.32
N SER A 129 1.33 -1.90 -2.90
CA SER A 129 2.75 -1.83 -2.56
C SER A 129 3.13 -2.83 -1.47
N SER A 130 2.33 -2.99 -0.42
CA SER A 130 2.63 -3.93 0.66
C SER A 130 2.45 -5.40 0.24
N LEU A 131 1.61 -5.67 -0.76
CA LEU A 131 1.35 -7.00 -1.29
C LEU A 131 2.41 -7.48 -2.29
N VAL A 132 2.89 -6.61 -3.20
CA VAL A 132 3.71 -7.02 -4.35
C VAL A 132 5.14 -6.42 -4.43
N LYS A 133 5.54 -5.56 -3.49
CA LYS A 133 6.95 -5.13 -3.37
C LYS A 133 7.81 -6.11 -2.58
#